data_AF-A0A2S9XFX8-F1
#
_entry.id   AF-A0A2S9XFX8-F1
#
_cell.length_a   1.000
_cell.length_b   1.000
_cell.length_c   1.000
_cell.angle_alpha   90.00
_cell.angle_beta   90.00
_cell.angle_gamma   90.00
#
_symmetry.space_group_name_H-M   'P 1'
#
loop_
_entity.id
_entity.type
_entity.pdbx_description
1 polymer ?
#
loop_
_entity_poly.entity_id
_entity_poly.type
_entity_poly.pdbx_seq_one_letter_code
_entity_poly.pdbx_strand_id
1 'polypeptide(L)'
;MPSSRIQSTLFASLLLLTGGLLLTGCPQGDVGAPCNHGTVEAPSSKLVTFPALSCSDLLCVYGEEQTVPGTPCEIDADCNNASGGNGSNIFECEKNSCQLSLQYVLERSMCSKTCVSDDDCNNTTLSNRPVVDDDETACATGFKCTVLQRLGQFCCDKLCVCQDDLPALDELEADCTPLTGEAWKDCNEGDGMMGTTTGAPMP
;
A
#
# COMPACT_ATOMS: atom_id res chain seq x y z
N MET A 1 2.42 -71.46 -52.97
CA MET A 1 2.27 -70.92 -51.61
C MET A 1 1.78 -69.48 -51.71
N PRO A 2 0.86 -69.07 -50.84
CA PRO A 2 -0.06 -67.96 -51.07
C PRO A 2 0.50 -66.62 -50.56
N SER A 3 -0.31 -65.58 -50.80
CA SER A 3 -0.39 -64.33 -50.04
C SER A 3 0.69 -63.29 -50.30
N SER A 4 0.39 -62.00 -50.37
CA SER A 4 -0.89 -61.27 -50.33
C SER A 4 -0.55 -59.79 -50.53
N ARG A 5 -1.41 -59.09 -51.26
CA ARG A 5 -2.05 -57.78 -50.95
C ARG A 5 -1.12 -56.58 -50.61
N ILE A 6 -1.14 -55.48 -51.37
CA ILE A 6 -2.21 -54.45 -51.52
C ILE A 6 -2.45 -53.65 -50.21
N GLN A 7 -2.61 -52.33 -50.41
CA GLN A 7 -3.17 -51.26 -49.54
C GLN A 7 -2.14 -50.50 -48.67
N SER A 8 -1.89 -49.19 -48.89
CA SER A 8 -2.77 -47.99 -48.91
C SER A 8 -3.21 -47.51 -47.54
N THR A 9 -3.39 -46.18 -47.47
CA THR A 9 -4.04 -45.30 -46.46
C THR A 9 -3.13 -44.84 -45.31
N LEU A 10 -2.76 -43.56 -45.20
CA LEU A 10 -3.54 -42.33 -44.88
C LEU A 10 -4.30 -42.41 -43.55
N PHE A 11 -4.29 -41.26 -42.85
CA PHE A 11 -4.94 -40.91 -41.56
C PHE A 11 -4.21 -41.41 -40.30
N ALA A 12 -4.14 -40.69 -39.18
CA ALA A 12 -4.45 -39.32 -38.78
C ALA A 12 -4.03 -39.20 -37.30
N SER A 13 -4.09 -37.99 -36.77
CA SER A 13 -4.49 -37.71 -35.38
C SER A 13 -3.43 -37.70 -34.28
N LEU A 14 -3.21 -36.47 -33.80
CA LEU A 14 -3.46 -36.01 -32.43
C LEU A 14 -2.55 -36.51 -31.30
N LEU A 15 -1.76 -35.56 -30.77
CA LEU A 15 -1.32 -35.40 -29.37
C LEU A 15 -0.62 -34.03 -29.34
N LEU A 16 -1.28 -32.89 -29.08
CA LEU A 16 -1.92 -32.49 -27.82
C LEU A 16 -1.12 -32.90 -26.58
N LEU A 17 0.03 -32.25 -26.39
CA LEU A 17 0.66 -32.04 -25.09
C LEU A 17 0.99 -30.54 -25.02
N THR A 18 0.03 -29.71 -24.63
CA THR A 18 -0.03 -29.17 -23.25
C THR A 18 1.33 -28.67 -22.76
N GLY A 19 1.95 -27.77 -23.53
CA GLY A 19 2.87 -26.78 -22.98
C GLY A 19 2.04 -25.77 -22.20
N GLY A 20 1.58 -26.16 -21.00
CA GLY A 20 1.04 -25.22 -20.05
C GLY A 20 2.11 -24.17 -19.83
N LEU A 21 1.87 -22.94 -20.30
CA LEU A 21 2.41 -21.78 -19.65
C LEU A 21 1.96 -21.90 -18.19
N LEU A 22 2.81 -22.53 -17.38
CA LEU A 22 2.88 -22.18 -15.97
C LEU A 22 3.25 -20.70 -16.02
N LEU A 23 2.22 -19.85 -15.99
CA LEU A 23 2.29 -18.59 -15.30
C LEU A 23 2.78 -18.98 -13.90
N THR A 24 4.10 -19.06 -13.75
CA THR A 24 4.74 -18.93 -12.45
C THR A 24 4.37 -17.51 -12.06
N GLY A 25 3.19 -17.36 -11.46
CA GLY A 25 2.81 -16.16 -10.74
C GLY A 25 3.93 -15.99 -9.75
N CYS A 26 4.81 -15.02 -10.03
CA CYS A 26 5.90 -14.71 -9.14
C CYS A 26 5.23 -14.36 -7.81
N PRO A 27 5.53 -15.10 -6.74
CA PRO A 27 5.08 -14.69 -5.43
C PRO A 27 5.89 -13.44 -5.09
N GLN A 28 5.33 -12.26 -5.31
CA GLN A 28 6.04 -11.00 -5.14
C GLN A 28 5.46 -10.26 -3.95
N GLY A 29 5.72 -10.81 -2.76
CA GLY A 29 5.66 -10.01 -1.56
C GLY A 29 6.91 -9.15 -1.51
N ASP A 30 6.79 -7.86 -1.74
CA ASP A 30 7.82 -6.88 -1.40
C ASP A 30 7.39 -5.98 -0.25
N VAL A 31 6.42 -6.45 0.55
CA VAL A 31 5.99 -5.78 1.77
C VAL A 31 7.23 -5.49 2.62
N GLY A 32 7.45 -4.22 2.91
CA GLY A 32 8.61 -3.75 3.68
C GLY A 32 9.86 -3.42 2.88
N ALA A 33 9.83 -3.50 1.54
CA ALA A 33 10.87 -2.93 0.70
C ALA A 33 10.74 -1.40 0.64
N PRO A 34 11.84 -0.64 0.64
CA PRO A 34 11.77 0.81 0.54
C PRO A 34 11.17 1.25 -0.80
N CYS A 35 10.33 2.29 -0.75
CA CYS A 35 9.67 2.82 -1.93
C CYS A 35 9.63 4.35 -1.93
N ASN A 36 9.45 4.92 -3.12
CA ASN A 36 9.29 6.36 -3.29
C ASN A 36 7.91 6.66 -3.88
N HIS A 37 7.18 7.58 -3.25
CA HIS A 37 5.87 8.03 -3.70
C HIS A 37 5.91 8.91 -4.97
N GLY A 38 7.10 9.28 -5.45
CA GLY A 38 7.30 10.16 -6.61
C GLY A 38 6.97 11.63 -6.31
N THR A 39 6.62 11.97 -5.07
CA THR A 39 6.38 13.33 -4.62
C THR A 39 7.68 13.98 -4.18
N VAL A 40 7.82 15.28 -4.47
CA VAL A 40 8.95 16.11 -4.03
C VAL A 40 8.63 16.90 -2.75
N GLU A 41 7.39 16.79 -2.27
CA GLU A 41 6.94 17.39 -1.02
C GLU A 41 6.56 16.29 -0.05
N ALA A 42 6.97 16.46 1.21
CA ALA A 42 6.64 15.53 2.29
C ALA A 42 5.16 15.67 2.65
N PRO A 43 4.39 14.57 2.70
CA PRO A 43 3.03 14.63 3.22
C PRO A 43 3.05 14.98 4.71
N SER A 44 2.06 15.74 5.19
CA SER A 44 1.91 16.04 6.62
C SER A 44 1.22 14.91 7.40
N SER A 45 0.82 13.83 6.73
CA SER A 45 0.07 12.71 7.30
C SER A 45 0.29 11.42 6.50
N LYS A 46 -0.41 10.36 6.89
CA LYS A 46 -0.40 9.04 6.24
C LYS A 46 -0.61 9.19 4.73
N LEU A 47 0.24 8.53 3.95
CA LEU A 47 0.19 8.59 2.49
C LEU A 47 0.20 7.19 1.89
N VAL A 48 -0.76 6.93 1.00
CA VAL A 48 -0.78 5.75 0.14
C VAL A 48 -0.71 6.23 -1.30
N THR A 49 0.26 5.74 -2.07
CA THR A 49 0.39 6.08 -3.49
C THR A 49 0.30 4.85 -4.37
N PHE A 50 -0.45 5.00 -5.46
CA PHE A 50 -0.62 4.02 -6.52
C PHE A 50 -0.68 4.75 -7.87
N PRO A 51 -0.01 4.27 -8.93
CA PRO A 51 0.87 3.11 -8.96
C PRO A 51 2.31 3.46 -8.53
N ALA A 52 2.88 2.67 -7.63
CA ALA A 52 4.29 2.72 -7.24
C ALA A 52 5.07 1.65 -8.01
N LEU A 53 5.71 2.01 -9.12
CA LEU A 53 6.39 1.05 -10.01
C LEU A 53 7.55 0.28 -9.36
N SER A 54 8.04 0.76 -8.21
CA SER A 54 9.03 0.07 -7.39
C SER A 54 8.45 -1.10 -6.59
N CYS A 55 7.12 -1.13 -6.44
CA CYS A 55 6.39 -2.12 -5.65
C CYS A 55 5.66 -3.11 -6.56
N SER A 56 5.53 -4.35 -6.12
CA SER A 56 5.02 -5.48 -6.88
C SER A 56 3.51 -5.40 -7.02
N ASP A 57 2.83 -5.04 -5.93
CA ASP A 57 1.41 -4.70 -5.92
C ASP A 57 1.18 -3.20 -6.23
N LEU A 58 2.22 -2.49 -6.66
CA LEU A 58 2.20 -1.07 -7.02
C LEU A 58 1.74 -0.15 -5.90
N LEU A 59 1.88 -0.56 -4.63
CA LEU A 59 1.47 0.21 -3.46
C LEU A 59 2.68 0.63 -2.65
N CYS A 60 2.85 1.94 -2.49
CA CYS A 60 3.83 2.53 -1.59
C CYS A 60 3.09 3.24 -0.45
N VAL A 61 3.50 2.95 0.79
CA VAL A 61 2.79 3.38 2.00
C VAL A 61 3.76 4.06 2.97
N TYR A 62 3.36 5.23 3.43
CA TYR A 62 3.89 5.91 4.62
C TYR A 62 2.82 5.87 5.71
N GLY A 63 3.07 5.09 6.77
CA GLY A 63 2.09 4.73 7.78
C GLY A 63 2.02 5.66 9.00
N GLU A 64 2.99 6.55 9.14
CA GLU A 64 3.21 7.31 10.35
C GLU A 64 2.49 8.68 10.34
N GLU A 65 2.06 9.12 11.51
CA GLU A 65 1.45 10.44 11.69
C GLU A 65 2.31 11.29 12.62
N GLN A 66 2.72 12.46 12.13
CA GLN A 66 3.67 13.33 12.81
C GLN A 66 3.04 14.68 13.12
N THR A 67 3.17 15.14 14.36
CA THR A 67 2.70 16.47 14.77
C THR A 67 3.82 17.48 14.53
N VAL A 68 3.69 18.27 13.47
CA VAL A 68 4.68 19.29 13.11
C VAL A 68 4.68 20.42 14.16
N PRO A 69 5.84 20.81 14.72
CA PRO A 69 5.93 21.93 15.65
C PRO A 69 5.47 23.24 15.01
N GLY A 70 4.59 23.97 15.69
CA GLY A 70 4.12 25.29 15.24
C GLY A 70 5.08 26.45 15.53
N THR A 71 6.34 26.15 15.87
CA THR A 71 7.36 27.15 16.21
C THR A 71 8.11 27.62 14.97
N PRO A 72 8.47 28.91 14.86
CA PRO A 72 9.38 29.35 13.83
C PRO A 72 10.76 28.69 14.02
N CYS A 73 11.46 28.48 12.93
CA CYS A 73 12.77 27.84 12.90
C CYS A 73 13.75 28.65 12.05
N GLU A 74 15.05 28.51 12.32
CA GLU A 74 16.12 28.98 11.43
C GLU A 74 16.90 27.79 10.84
N ILE A 75 16.97 26.69 11.59
CA ILE A 75 17.64 25.45 11.21
C ILE A 75 16.79 24.23 11.59
N ASP A 76 17.04 23.08 10.94
CA ASP A 76 16.31 21.82 11.19
C ASP A 76 16.37 21.41 12.67
N ALA A 77 17.48 21.70 13.35
CA ALA A 77 17.65 21.39 14.76
C ALA A 77 16.60 22.09 15.64
N ASP A 78 16.11 23.27 15.27
CA ASP A 78 15.08 23.99 16.03
C ASP A 78 13.77 23.19 16.02
N CYS A 79 13.37 22.67 14.85
CA CYS A 79 12.18 21.85 14.68
C CYS A 79 12.29 20.52 15.43
N ASN A 80 13.42 19.82 15.28
CA ASN A 80 13.62 18.53 15.93
C ASN A 80 13.71 18.66 17.46
N ASN A 81 14.31 19.73 17.98
CA ASN A 81 14.33 20.01 19.41
C ASN A 81 12.93 20.38 19.94
N ALA A 82 12.16 21.18 19.19
CA ALA A 82 10.81 21.59 19.57
C ALA A 82 9.82 20.43 19.65
N SER A 83 10.06 19.34 18.90
CA SER A 83 9.27 18.11 18.96
C SER A 83 9.65 17.17 20.13
N GLY A 84 10.56 17.59 21.01
CA GLY A 84 11.06 16.76 22.12
C GLY A 84 12.19 15.81 21.71
N GLY A 85 13.02 16.25 20.76
CA GLY A 85 13.97 15.46 19.97
C GLY A 85 14.71 14.33 20.67
N ASN A 86 14.55 13.13 20.11
CA ASN A 86 15.36 11.94 20.39
C ASN A 86 16.62 11.87 19.50
N GLY A 87 17.03 12.97 18.85
CA GLY A 87 18.19 13.01 17.95
C GLY A 87 17.92 12.53 16.51
N SER A 88 16.67 12.22 16.16
CA SER A 88 16.27 11.85 14.80
C SER A 88 15.95 13.09 13.95
N ASN A 89 16.36 13.10 12.68
CA ASN A 89 16.08 14.16 11.71
C ASN A 89 14.68 13.96 11.09
N ILE A 90 13.64 14.15 11.88
CA ILE A 90 12.24 13.92 11.48
C ILE A 90 11.69 15.15 10.74
N PHE A 91 12.04 16.34 11.23
CA PHE A 91 11.54 17.61 10.72
C PHE A 91 12.67 18.43 10.07
N GLU A 92 12.32 19.26 9.11
CA GLU A 92 13.22 20.22 8.46
C GLU A 92 12.63 21.63 8.54
N CYS A 93 13.51 22.62 8.49
CA CYS A 93 13.14 24.03 8.51
C CYS A 93 13.08 24.58 7.08
N GLU A 94 11.88 24.89 6.60
CA GLU A 94 11.64 25.45 5.28
C GLU A 94 10.95 26.81 5.43
N LYS A 95 11.57 27.87 4.91
CA LYS A 95 11.00 29.24 4.90
C LYS A 95 10.53 29.72 6.29
N ASN A 96 11.31 29.45 7.33
CA ASN A 96 11.02 29.75 8.74
C ASN A 96 9.81 29.01 9.33
N SER A 97 9.39 27.91 8.72
CA SER A 97 8.37 27.01 9.24
C SER A 97 8.92 25.59 9.32
N CYS A 98 8.61 24.90 10.41
CA CYS A 98 8.87 23.47 10.49
C CYS A 98 7.93 22.73 9.54
N GLN A 99 8.46 21.71 8.87
CA GLN A 99 7.71 20.74 8.10
C GLN A 99 8.31 19.35 8.29
N LEU A 100 7.58 18.31 7.90
CA LEU A 100 8.11 16.95 7.90
C LEU A 100 9.22 16.83 6.85
N SER A 101 10.33 16.17 7.17
CA SER A 101 11.41 15.99 6.21
C SER A 101 11.05 14.98 5.13
N LEU A 102 11.33 15.33 3.87
CA LEU A 102 11.14 14.40 2.75
C LEU A 102 12.02 13.16 2.90
N GLN A 103 13.26 13.33 3.37
CA GLN A 103 14.19 12.22 3.58
C GLN A 103 13.65 11.24 4.61
N TYR A 104 13.09 11.75 5.72
CA TYR A 104 12.43 10.93 6.73
C TYR A 104 11.29 10.11 6.14
N VAL A 105 10.39 10.75 5.38
CA VAL A 105 9.28 10.06 4.73
C VAL A 105 9.78 8.93 3.84
N LEU A 106 10.76 9.20 2.96
CA LEU A 106 11.31 8.21 2.04
C LEU A 106 11.96 7.02 2.76
N GLU A 107 12.62 7.23 3.89
CA GLU A 107 13.19 6.16 4.71
C GLU A 107 12.13 5.30 5.40
N ARG A 108 10.96 5.88 5.70
CA ARG A 108 9.83 5.21 6.35
C ARG A 108 8.81 4.66 5.34
N SER A 109 8.88 5.04 4.07
CA SER A 109 7.98 4.63 3.00
C SER A 109 8.28 3.23 2.51
N MET A 110 7.32 2.32 2.64
CA MET A 110 7.49 0.90 2.35
C MET A 110 6.47 0.40 1.34
N CYS A 111 6.89 -0.52 0.49
CA CYS A 111 6.01 -1.28 -0.37
C CYS A 111 5.02 -2.06 0.51
N SER A 112 3.78 -2.12 0.05
CA SER A 112 2.66 -2.72 0.77
C SER A 112 1.81 -3.54 -0.19
N LYS A 113 0.83 -4.25 0.37
CA LYS A 113 -0.19 -4.99 -0.38
C LYS A 113 -1.50 -5.03 0.38
N THR A 114 -2.58 -5.36 -0.31
CA THR A 114 -3.85 -5.66 0.33
C THR A 114 -3.79 -6.99 1.08
N CYS A 115 -4.52 -7.08 2.18
CA CYS A 115 -4.48 -8.23 3.07
C CYS A 115 -5.86 -8.53 3.66
N VAL A 116 -6.06 -9.76 4.13
CA VAL A 116 -7.26 -10.16 4.88
C VAL A 116 -6.94 -10.37 6.35
N SER A 117 -5.72 -10.83 6.63
CA SER A 117 -5.18 -11.15 7.95
C SER A 117 -3.71 -10.77 8.08
N ASP A 118 -3.20 -10.68 9.31
CA ASP A 118 -1.78 -10.39 9.58
C ASP A 118 -0.85 -11.43 8.96
N ASP A 119 -1.31 -12.68 8.80
CA ASP A 119 -0.56 -13.75 8.14
C ASP A 119 -0.29 -13.47 6.66
N ASP A 120 -1.12 -12.66 6.00
CA ASP A 120 -0.88 -12.24 4.63
C ASP A 120 0.32 -11.28 4.56
N CYS A 121 0.59 -10.53 5.63
CA CYS A 121 1.70 -9.59 5.76
C CYS A 121 2.98 -10.26 6.28
N ASN A 122 2.85 -11.45 6.87
CA ASN A 122 3.99 -12.28 7.26
C ASN A 122 4.60 -12.89 6.00
N ASN A 123 5.66 -12.26 5.52
CA ASN A 123 6.39 -12.67 4.34
C ASN A 123 7.15 -14.03 4.50
N THR A 124 6.74 -14.93 5.38
CA THR A 124 7.57 -16.08 5.80
C THR A 124 7.43 -17.32 4.91
N THR A 125 6.50 -17.33 3.96
CA THR A 125 6.30 -18.48 3.05
C THR A 125 7.07 -18.30 1.75
N LEU A 126 7.49 -19.40 1.10
CA LEU A 126 8.12 -19.36 -0.24
C LEU A 126 7.25 -18.63 -1.30
N SER A 127 5.95 -18.53 -1.04
CA SER A 127 4.96 -17.86 -1.87
C SER A 127 4.64 -16.42 -1.44
N ASN A 128 5.27 -15.91 -0.38
CA ASN A 128 5.15 -14.53 0.11
C ASN A 128 6.52 -13.98 0.60
N ARG A 129 7.65 -14.60 0.22
CA ARG A 129 8.98 -14.24 0.73
C ARG A 129 9.25 -12.76 0.49
N PRO A 130 9.73 -11.97 1.48
CA PRO A 130 10.04 -10.60 1.21
C PRO A 130 11.27 -10.61 0.31
N VAL A 131 11.28 -9.75 -0.68
CA VAL A 131 12.48 -9.54 -1.50
C VAL A 131 13.64 -9.00 -0.65
N VAL A 132 13.30 -8.34 0.45
CA VAL A 132 14.22 -7.75 1.44
C VAL A 132 14.34 -8.63 2.68
N ASP A 133 15.56 -8.85 3.17
CA ASP A 133 15.77 -9.55 4.44
C ASP A 133 15.24 -8.69 5.62
N ASP A 134 14.98 -9.29 6.79
CA ASP A 134 14.41 -8.59 7.95
C ASP A 134 15.29 -7.40 8.45
N ASP A 135 16.57 -7.38 8.06
CA ASP A 135 17.52 -6.31 8.32
C ASP A 135 17.52 -5.18 7.28
N GLU A 136 16.83 -5.39 6.15
CA GLU A 136 16.66 -4.38 5.08
C GLU A 136 15.32 -3.62 5.20
N THR A 137 14.40 -4.08 6.05
CA THR A 137 13.18 -3.33 6.37
C THR A 137 13.41 -2.38 7.55
N ALA A 138 12.87 -1.16 7.47
CA ALA A 138 12.85 -0.23 8.59
C ALA A 138 11.87 -0.67 9.71
N CYS A 139 11.14 -1.76 9.51
CA CYS A 139 10.11 -2.25 10.42
C CYS A 139 10.63 -3.38 11.33
N ALA A 140 10.88 -3.06 12.59
CA ALA A 140 11.41 -3.98 13.59
C ALA A 140 10.35 -4.92 14.21
N THR A 141 9.11 -4.45 14.36
CA THR A 141 8.02 -5.26 14.97
C THR A 141 7.19 -6.06 13.96
N GLY A 142 7.50 -5.93 12.65
CA GLY A 142 6.80 -6.61 11.58
C GLY A 142 5.57 -5.85 11.07
N PHE A 143 4.78 -6.51 10.23
CA PHE A 143 3.68 -5.88 9.51
C PHE A 143 2.32 -6.34 10.05
N LYS A 144 1.40 -5.38 10.24
CA LYS A 144 0.01 -5.64 10.62
C LYS A 144 -0.91 -5.38 9.43
N CYS A 145 -1.92 -6.21 9.28
CA CYS A 145 -2.98 -6.04 8.30
C CYS A 145 -4.08 -5.13 8.88
N THR A 146 -4.07 -3.86 8.49
CA THR A 146 -4.98 -2.85 9.06
C THR A 146 -5.41 -1.82 8.02
N VAL A 147 -6.42 -1.02 8.36
CA VAL A 147 -6.89 0.10 7.54
C VAL A 147 -6.05 1.32 7.83
N LEU A 148 -5.59 2.02 6.80
CA LEU A 148 -4.73 3.20 6.96
C LEU A 148 -5.45 4.53 6.68
N GLN A 149 -6.51 4.55 5.86
CA GLN A 149 -7.21 5.78 5.50
C GLN A 149 -8.73 5.59 5.29
N ARG A 150 -9.47 6.69 5.52
CA ARG A 150 -10.94 6.80 5.37
C ARG A 150 -11.38 7.30 3.98
N LEU A 151 -10.45 7.61 3.07
CA LEU A 151 -10.76 8.28 1.80
C LEU A 151 -9.83 7.80 0.68
N GLY A 152 -10.24 8.01 -0.57
CA GLY A 152 -9.46 7.66 -1.76
C GLY A 152 -9.69 6.24 -2.24
N GLN A 153 -8.82 5.78 -3.14
CA GLN A 153 -8.96 4.48 -3.82
C GLN A 153 -8.88 3.28 -2.87
N PHE A 154 -8.20 3.42 -1.73
CA PHE A 154 -8.03 2.37 -0.72
C PHE A 154 -8.81 2.67 0.56
N CYS A 155 -9.97 3.33 0.42
CA CYS A 155 -10.78 3.62 1.58
C CYS A 155 -11.27 2.34 2.26
N CYS A 156 -11.00 2.21 3.55
CA CYS A 156 -11.37 1.05 4.36
C CYS A 156 -10.81 -0.29 3.85
N ASP A 157 -9.91 -0.27 2.87
CA ASP A 157 -9.15 -1.42 2.46
C ASP A 157 -8.04 -1.69 3.47
N LYS A 158 -7.85 -2.97 3.79
CA LYS A 158 -6.78 -3.41 4.66
C LYS A 158 -5.49 -3.55 3.86
N LEU A 159 -4.42 -2.96 4.39
CA LEU A 159 -3.09 -2.97 3.82
C LEU A 159 -2.10 -3.49 4.85
N CYS A 160 -1.00 -4.07 4.37
CA CYS A 160 0.14 -4.41 5.23
C CYS A 160 0.92 -3.16 5.59
N VAL A 161 0.88 -2.76 6.86
CA VAL A 161 1.54 -1.55 7.36
C VAL A 161 2.53 -1.92 8.45
N CYS A 162 3.67 -1.23 8.49
CA CYS A 162 4.66 -1.44 9.54
C CYS A 162 4.08 -1.14 10.92
N GLN A 163 4.17 -2.10 11.85
CA GLN A 163 3.57 -1.99 13.17
C GLN A 163 4.23 -0.91 14.05
N ASP A 164 5.50 -0.59 13.81
CA ASP A 164 6.21 0.50 14.52
C ASP A 164 5.64 1.88 14.24
N ASP A 165 4.98 2.04 13.09
CA ASP A 165 4.47 3.33 12.61
C ASP A 165 2.99 3.54 12.88
N LEU A 166 2.33 2.52 13.43
CA LEU A 166 0.89 2.57 13.64
C LEU A 166 0.56 3.41 14.87
N PRO A 167 -0.13 4.55 14.72
CA PRO A 167 -0.80 5.16 15.86
C PRO A 167 -1.96 4.26 16.33
N ALA A 168 -2.69 4.68 17.36
CA ALA A 168 -3.93 4.00 17.73
C ALA A 168 -4.95 4.09 16.57
N LEU A 169 -5.10 3.00 15.81
CA LEU A 169 -6.02 2.90 14.67
C LEU A 169 -7.41 2.38 15.04
N ASP A 170 -7.68 2.12 16.32
CA ASP A 170 -8.91 1.46 16.77
C ASP A 170 -10.19 2.21 16.33
N GLU A 171 -10.14 3.55 16.33
CA GLU A 171 -11.25 4.38 15.85
C GLU A 171 -11.45 4.25 14.33
N LEU A 172 -10.35 4.23 13.57
CA LEU A 172 -10.39 4.05 12.12
C LEU A 172 -10.90 2.65 11.74
N GLU A 173 -10.43 1.62 12.43
CA GLU A 173 -10.89 0.25 12.23
C GLU A 173 -12.39 0.12 12.56
N ALA A 174 -12.86 0.77 13.63
CA ALA A 174 -14.28 0.81 13.98
C ALA A 174 -15.11 1.52 12.90
N ASP A 175 -14.67 2.67 12.41
CA ASP A 175 -15.37 3.45 11.38
C ASP A 175 -15.36 2.80 10.00
N CYS A 176 -14.43 1.86 9.77
CA CYS A 176 -14.38 1.05 8.57
C CYS A 176 -15.10 -0.30 8.71
N THR A 177 -15.83 -0.52 9.81
CA THR A 177 -16.64 -1.73 9.98
C THR A 177 -17.76 -1.78 8.95
N PRO A 178 -17.89 -2.87 8.18
CA PRO A 178 -18.94 -2.99 7.17
C PRO A 178 -20.33 -2.67 7.71
N LEU A 179 -21.11 -1.92 6.94
CA LEU A 179 -22.51 -1.53 7.18
C LEU A 179 -22.77 -0.66 8.42
N THR A 180 -21.80 -0.47 9.29
CA THR A 180 -21.99 0.16 10.60
C THR A 180 -21.13 1.40 10.79
N GLY A 181 -19.87 1.34 10.36
CA GLY A 181 -18.94 2.44 10.45
C GLY A 181 -19.25 3.58 9.47
N GLU A 182 -19.01 4.81 9.91
CA GLU A 182 -19.30 6.02 9.12
C GLU A 182 -18.41 6.09 7.87
N ALA A 183 -17.10 5.86 8.02
CA ALA A 183 -16.16 5.86 6.89
C ALA A 183 -16.50 4.75 5.87
N TRP A 184 -16.93 3.58 6.33
CA TRP A 184 -17.34 2.51 5.42
C TRP A 184 -18.53 2.93 4.54
N LYS A 185 -19.52 3.62 5.12
CA LYS A 185 -20.68 4.13 4.37
C LYS A 185 -20.27 5.19 3.38
N ASP A 186 -19.45 6.15 3.79
CA ASP A 186 -18.98 7.21 2.89
C ASP A 186 -18.24 6.63 1.67
N CYS A 187 -17.52 5.53 1.86
CA CYS A 187 -16.74 4.89 0.80
C CYS A 187 -17.52 3.92 -0.09
N ASN A 188 -18.64 3.37 0.39
CA ASN A 188 -19.43 2.38 -0.36
C ASN A 188 -20.81 2.90 -0.82
N GLU A 189 -21.29 4.00 -0.23
CA GLU A 189 -22.59 4.63 -0.56
C GLU A 189 -22.41 5.91 -1.41
N GLY A 190 -21.15 6.27 -1.71
CA GLY A 190 -20.73 7.48 -2.42
C GLY A 190 -20.95 7.51 -3.94
N ASP A 191 -22.15 7.20 -4.41
CA ASP A 191 -22.63 7.54 -5.77
C ASP A 191 -24.11 8.00 -5.79
N GLY A 192 -24.64 8.44 -4.65
CA GLY A 192 -26.07 8.76 -4.48
C GLY A 192 -26.46 10.23 -4.30
N MET A 193 -25.51 11.18 -4.26
CA MET A 193 -25.79 12.58 -3.90
C MET A 193 -25.06 13.61 -4.80
N MET A 194 -25.15 13.46 -6.14
CA MET A 194 -25.30 14.66 -6.97
C MET A 194 -26.79 15.01 -6.97
N GLY A 195 -27.20 15.76 -5.94
CA GLY A 195 -28.54 16.33 -5.86
C GLY A 195 -28.80 17.19 -7.09
N THR A 196 -29.67 16.71 -7.97
CA THR A 196 -30.36 17.49 -8.99
C THR A 196 -31.00 18.71 -8.32
N THR A 197 -30.36 19.87 -8.42
CA THR A 197 -31.01 21.16 -8.30
C THR A 197 -31.84 21.39 -9.56
N THR A 198 -32.99 20.71 -9.65
CA THR A 198 -34.07 21.13 -10.54
C THR A 198 -34.61 22.45 -10.02
N GLY A 199 -34.04 23.53 -10.52
CA GLY A 199 -34.62 24.87 -10.40
C GLY A 199 -36.03 24.86 -10.98
N ALA A 200 -37.02 25.00 -10.11
CA ALA A 200 -38.38 25.28 -10.52
C ALA A 200 -38.44 26.68 -11.18
N PRO A 201 -39.03 26.84 -12.38
CA PRO A 201 -39.34 28.16 -12.90
C PRO A 201 -40.49 28.75 -12.07
N MET A 202 -40.25 29.90 -11.44
CA MET A 202 -41.30 30.71 -10.85
C MET A 202 -42.12 31.41 -11.95
N PRO A 203 -43.43 31.62 -11.71
CA PRO A 203 -44.40 32.12 -12.71
C PRO A 203 -44.22 33.59 -13.11
#